data_AF-A0A1F7AAW5-F1
#
_entry.id   AF-A0A1F7AAW5-F1
#
_cell.length_a   1.000
_cell.length_b   1.000
_cell.length_c   1.000
_cell.angle_alpha   90.00
_cell.angle_beta   90.00
_cell.angle_gamma   90.00
#
_symmetry.space_group_name_H-M   'P 1'
#
loop_
_entity.id
_entity.type
_entity.pdbx_description
1 polymer ?
#
loop_
_entity_poly.entity_id
_entity_poly.type
_entity_poly.pdbx_seq_one_letter_code
_entity_poly.pdbx_strand_id
1 'polypeptide(L)'
;MQDNPLFLLGISTFFAAVPAVIWLFIIFSKAEKGKKTVLLIFLLGCLTAPALLGLQYLWDEFPQFNLAAFIENNVQSQNAMFMWTFVLFGAMEEIIKFYVVKAVDQKTLLVNRINDAVRFSLAAALGFSFTENIYYLYQFWPSVSQGELIGMYIFRSIFTTCAHMIFSGIFGYYYGIGKFTITLTEQQKITGKSSFITRLISELFSLSLTESFKQKMILKGLFLALFIHATYNYLLQFNAVLPVIIFVVLGFLYLQYLFSRKTGHLILTIDPSSKKESAMAKKDEDVVVELMGMWFNEKRYVDVLHICERLLERDPDNEVVQLFKAKALDKMDDKDTYKKILNTVVKTKDDLSENQKNIISKYLTEKESKQKTAGTTNELPQPAEGITQSQTKQNKKSSHPADVLEKYTGEGTFSLKPKK
;
A
#
# COMPACT_ATOMS: atom_id res chain seq x y z
N MET A 1 21.20 -34.67 -0.87
CA MET A 1 21.28 -33.22 -1.24
C MET A 1 20.26 -32.40 -0.46
N GLN A 2 19.02 -32.88 -0.27
CA GLN A 2 18.00 -32.21 0.55
C GLN A 2 18.38 -32.08 2.03
N ASP A 3 19.24 -32.96 2.55
CA ASP A 3 19.71 -32.89 3.95
C ASP A 3 20.83 -31.87 4.20
N ASN A 4 21.35 -31.21 3.14
CA ASN A 4 22.36 -30.18 3.32
C ASN A 4 21.67 -28.83 3.61
N PRO A 5 21.80 -28.27 4.82
CA PRO A 5 21.09 -27.06 5.22
C PRO A 5 21.50 -25.84 4.38
N LEU A 6 22.76 -25.77 3.91
CA LEU A 6 23.22 -24.68 3.04
C LEU A 6 22.60 -24.77 1.64
N PHE A 7 22.48 -25.99 1.10
CA PHE A 7 21.80 -26.20 -0.17
C PHE A 7 20.32 -25.80 -0.06
N LEU A 8 19.65 -26.22 1.02
CA LEU A 8 18.23 -25.94 1.25
C LEU A 8 17.96 -24.44 1.41
N LEU A 9 18.84 -23.74 2.12
CA LEU A 9 18.76 -22.29 2.26
C LEU A 9 18.98 -21.59 0.90
N GLY A 10 19.97 -22.06 0.12
CA GLY A 10 20.27 -21.50 -1.20
C GLY A 10 19.11 -21.65 -2.18
N ILE A 11 18.52 -22.84 -2.28
CA ILE A 11 17.39 -23.09 -3.18
C ILE A 11 16.12 -22.34 -2.72
N SER A 12 15.83 -22.30 -1.41
CA SER A 12 14.72 -21.52 -0.87
C SER A 12 14.85 -20.03 -1.18
N THR A 13 16.07 -19.49 -1.05
CA THR A 13 16.40 -18.10 -1.41
C THR A 13 16.17 -17.82 -2.89
N PHE A 14 16.60 -18.73 -3.77
CA PHE A 14 16.41 -18.59 -5.20
C PHE A 14 14.92 -18.51 -5.57
N PHE A 15 14.10 -19.43 -5.05
CA PHE A 15 12.66 -19.45 -5.33
C PHE A 15 11.92 -18.24 -4.73
N ALA A 16 12.27 -17.83 -3.50
CA ALA A 16 11.69 -16.65 -2.87
C ALA A 16 12.03 -15.35 -3.62
N ALA A 17 13.18 -15.29 -4.31
CA ALA A 17 13.59 -14.11 -5.08
C ALA A 17 12.70 -13.84 -6.30
N VAL A 18 12.10 -14.88 -6.91
CA VAL A 18 11.30 -14.77 -8.14
C VAL A 18 10.16 -13.75 -8.00
N PRO A 19 9.20 -13.88 -7.05
CA PRO A 19 8.13 -12.90 -6.91
C PRO A 19 8.66 -11.52 -6.49
N ALA A 20 9.69 -11.46 -5.64
CA ALA A 20 10.26 -10.20 -5.17
C ALA A 20 10.84 -9.37 -6.34
N VAL A 21 11.62 -10.00 -7.22
CA VAL A 21 12.22 -9.34 -8.38
C VAL A 21 11.15 -8.89 -9.38
N ILE A 22 10.15 -9.74 -9.66
CA ILE A 22 9.04 -9.41 -10.57
C ILE A 22 8.31 -8.16 -10.07
N TRP A 23 7.94 -8.11 -8.79
CA TRP A 23 7.21 -6.97 -8.23
C TRP A 23 8.07 -5.71 -8.15
N LEU A 24 9.34 -5.82 -7.73
CA LEU A 24 10.26 -4.69 -7.75
C LEU A 24 10.41 -4.11 -9.16
N PHE A 25 10.51 -4.97 -10.18
CA PHE A 25 10.56 -4.52 -11.57
C PHE A 25 9.27 -3.81 -11.98
N ILE A 26 8.09 -4.39 -11.70
CA ILE A 26 6.80 -3.78 -12.05
C ILE A 26 6.64 -2.41 -11.39
N ILE A 27 6.92 -2.29 -10.09
CA ILE A 27 6.70 -1.07 -9.30
C ILE A 27 7.68 0.04 -9.69
N PHE A 28 8.95 -0.30 -9.95
CA PHE A 28 10.04 0.66 -10.12
C PHE A 28 10.58 0.78 -11.56
N SER A 29 10.04 0.05 -12.53
CA SER A 29 10.44 0.14 -13.95
C SER A 29 10.39 1.57 -14.52
N LYS A 30 9.44 2.39 -14.06
CA LYS A 30 9.24 3.78 -14.49
C LYS A 30 9.81 4.83 -13.52
N ALA A 31 10.59 4.41 -12.52
CA ALA A 31 11.13 5.29 -11.49
C ALA A 31 12.52 5.80 -11.90
N GLU A 32 12.64 7.11 -12.15
CA GLU A 32 13.89 7.75 -12.59
C GLU A 32 14.91 7.97 -11.46
N LYS A 33 14.48 7.99 -10.19
CA LYS A 33 15.34 8.30 -9.04
C LYS A 33 15.19 7.26 -7.92
N GLY A 34 16.29 7.00 -7.19
CA GLY A 34 16.24 6.31 -5.89
C GLY A 34 16.50 4.80 -5.88
N LYS A 35 17.05 4.17 -6.94
CA LYS A 35 17.32 2.71 -6.97
C LYS A 35 18.12 2.19 -5.77
N LYS A 36 19.16 2.93 -5.33
CA LYS A 36 19.96 2.58 -4.14
C LYS A 36 19.12 2.60 -2.86
N THR A 37 18.22 3.57 -2.73
CA THR A 37 17.31 3.69 -1.58
C THR A 37 16.25 2.59 -1.60
N VAL A 38 15.68 2.27 -2.77
CA VAL A 38 14.76 1.14 -2.92
C VAL A 38 15.43 -0.15 -2.49
N LEU A 39 16.66 -0.40 -2.93
CA LEU A 39 17.44 -1.55 -2.51
C LEU A 39 17.71 -1.53 -0.99
N LEU A 40 18.10 -0.38 -0.44
CA LEU A 40 18.30 -0.23 1.01
C LEU A 40 17.02 -0.56 1.79
N ILE A 41 15.87 -0.01 1.38
CA ILE A 41 14.58 -0.24 2.04
C ILE A 41 14.15 -1.71 1.91
N PHE A 42 14.36 -2.32 0.74
CA PHE A 42 14.13 -3.75 0.56
C PHE A 42 15.00 -4.58 1.52
N LEU A 43 16.31 -4.31 1.59
CA LEU A 43 17.23 -5.02 2.49
C LEU A 43 16.89 -4.81 3.97
N LEU A 44 16.55 -3.58 4.37
CA LEU A 44 16.06 -3.30 5.72
C LEU A 44 14.73 -4.01 5.98
N GLY A 45 13.85 -4.09 4.99
CA GLY A 45 12.63 -4.90 5.01
C GLY A 45 12.93 -6.38 5.27
N CYS A 46 13.95 -6.95 4.60
CA CYS A 46 14.38 -8.33 4.84
C CYS A 46 14.80 -8.58 6.29
N LEU A 47 15.35 -7.57 6.98
CA LEU A 47 15.77 -7.66 8.39
C LEU A 47 14.60 -7.57 9.38
N THR A 48 13.42 -7.11 8.96
CA THR A 48 12.27 -6.96 9.86
C THR A 48 11.68 -8.32 10.31
N ALA A 49 11.69 -9.34 9.46
CA ALA A 49 11.26 -10.69 9.85
C ALA A 49 12.24 -11.36 10.86
N PRO A 50 13.58 -11.37 10.64
CA PRO A 50 14.54 -11.82 11.64
C PRO A 50 14.53 -11.01 12.94
N ALA A 51 14.25 -9.70 12.87
CA ALA A 51 14.09 -8.89 14.08
C ALA A 51 12.88 -9.36 14.92
N LEU A 52 11.76 -9.69 14.26
CA LEU A 52 10.59 -10.25 14.93
C LEU A 52 10.86 -11.64 15.51
N LEU A 53 11.61 -12.48 14.80
CA LEU A 53 12.10 -13.77 15.30
C LEU A 53 12.98 -13.60 16.54
N GLY A 54 13.91 -12.65 16.52
CA GLY A 54 14.75 -12.34 17.68
C GLY A 54 13.93 -11.88 18.88
N LEU A 55 12.85 -11.13 18.65
CA LEU A 55 11.93 -10.74 19.73
C LEU A 55 11.15 -11.93 20.30
N GLN A 56 10.72 -12.87 19.47
CA GLN A 56 10.11 -14.12 19.95
C GLN A 56 11.09 -14.95 20.77
N TYR A 57 12.35 -15.08 20.30
CA TYR A 57 13.40 -15.75 21.07
C TYR A 57 13.63 -15.10 22.44
N LEU A 58 13.61 -13.76 22.52
CA LEU A 58 13.69 -13.06 23.80
C LEU A 58 12.49 -13.34 24.72
N TRP A 59 11.30 -13.57 24.17
CA TRP A 59 10.14 -13.97 24.96
C TRP A 59 10.26 -15.39 25.53
N ASP A 60 10.97 -16.29 24.84
CA ASP A 60 11.27 -17.63 25.37
C ASP A 60 12.26 -17.56 26.54
N GLU A 61 13.27 -16.69 26.43
CA GLU A 61 14.26 -16.45 27.51
C GLU A 61 13.66 -15.67 28.69
N PHE A 62 12.68 -14.78 28.43
CA PHE A 62 12.00 -13.98 29.45
C PHE A 62 10.47 -14.12 29.38
N PRO A 63 9.89 -15.25 29.81
CA PRO A 63 8.46 -15.56 29.65
C PRO A 63 7.50 -14.55 30.27
N GLN A 64 7.93 -13.80 31.30
CA GLN A 64 7.11 -12.76 31.93
C GLN A 64 6.74 -11.60 30.99
N PHE A 65 7.49 -11.41 29.90
CA PHE A 65 7.21 -10.40 28.88
C PHE A 65 6.56 -10.99 27.62
N ASN A 66 6.25 -12.29 27.61
CA ASN A 66 5.69 -12.97 26.46
C ASN A 66 4.21 -12.61 26.28
N LEU A 67 3.95 -11.66 25.39
CA LEU A 67 2.59 -11.21 25.08
C LEU A 67 1.75 -12.30 24.41
N ALA A 68 2.37 -13.20 23.65
CA ALA A 68 1.65 -14.33 23.03
C ALA A 68 1.18 -15.33 24.10
N ALA A 69 2.05 -15.66 25.06
CA ALA A 69 1.69 -16.49 26.21
C ALA A 69 0.63 -15.82 27.09
N PHE A 70 0.67 -14.49 27.24
CA PHE A 70 -0.40 -13.76 27.94
C PHE A 70 -1.76 -13.98 27.25
N ILE A 71 -1.83 -13.90 25.92
CA ILE A 71 -3.07 -14.15 25.16
C ILE A 71 -3.53 -15.60 25.36
N GLU A 72 -2.63 -16.57 25.19
CA GLU A 72 -2.91 -18.00 25.32
C GLU A 72 -3.49 -18.36 26.70
N ASN A 73 -2.94 -17.78 27.77
CA ASN A 73 -3.37 -18.05 29.13
C ASN A 73 -4.68 -17.35 29.55
N ASN A 74 -5.04 -16.24 28.90
CA ASN A 74 -6.19 -15.41 29.31
C ASN A 74 -7.41 -15.53 28.37
N VAL A 75 -7.25 -16.06 27.16
CA VAL A 75 -8.32 -16.16 26.17
C VAL A 75 -8.76 -17.61 26.00
N GLN A 76 -9.91 -17.96 26.59
CA GLN A 76 -10.42 -19.33 26.60
C GLN A 76 -10.96 -19.82 25.24
N SER A 77 -11.52 -18.92 24.43
CA SER A 77 -12.04 -19.28 23.11
C SER A 77 -10.90 -19.40 22.11
N GLN A 78 -10.71 -20.58 21.52
CA GLN A 78 -9.66 -20.84 20.52
C GLN A 78 -9.73 -19.86 19.33
N ASN A 79 -10.93 -19.57 18.83
CA ASN A 79 -11.11 -18.62 17.73
C ASN A 79 -10.70 -17.19 18.13
N ALA A 80 -11.05 -16.77 19.35
CA ALA A 80 -10.65 -15.47 19.87
C ALA A 80 -9.13 -15.41 20.12
N MET A 81 -8.53 -16.49 20.59
CA MET A 81 -7.08 -16.60 20.79
C MET A 81 -6.34 -16.42 19.47
N PHE A 82 -6.72 -17.14 18.41
CA PHE A 82 -6.15 -16.96 17.08
C PHE A 82 -6.29 -15.51 16.59
N MET A 83 -7.48 -14.92 16.72
CA MET A 83 -7.71 -13.54 16.32
C MET A 83 -6.77 -12.56 17.05
N TRP A 84 -6.65 -12.67 18.38
CA TRP A 84 -5.78 -11.80 19.18
C TRP A 84 -4.30 -12.01 18.86
N THR A 85 -3.87 -13.25 18.64
CA THR A 85 -2.50 -13.57 18.22
C THR A 85 -2.18 -12.98 16.85
N PHE A 86 -3.10 -13.08 15.87
CA PHE A 86 -2.91 -12.46 14.56
C PHE A 86 -2.93 -10.92 14.62
N VAL A 87 -3.72 -10.33 15.51
CA VAL A 87 -3.66 -8.90 15.79
C VAL A 87 -2.29 -8.52 16.37
N LEU A 88 -1.78 -9.27 17.35
CA LEU A 88 -0.47 -9.00 17.95
C LEU A 88 0.66 -9.05 16.90
N PHE A 89 0.82 -10.18 16.22
CA PHE A 89 1.91 -10.35 15.25
C PHE A 89 1.72 -9.46 14.03
N GLY A 90 0.50 -9.36 13.49
CA GLY A 90 0.21 -8.45 12.37
C GLY A 90 0.54 -6.99 12.72
N ALA A 91 0.26 -6.55 13.95
CA ALA A 91 0.61 -5.20 14.39
C ALA A 91 2.13 -5.02 14.46
N MET A 92 2.84 -5.97 15.08
CA MET A 92 4.29 -5.91 15.20
C MET A 92 4.97 -5.88 13.83
N GLU A 93 4.53 -6.72 12.90
CA GLU A 93 5.03 -6.77 11.53
C GLU A 93 4.84 -5.44 10.80
N GLU A 94 3.62 -4.88 10.82
CA GLU A 94 3.36 -3.58 10.16
C GLU A 94 4.12 -2.43 10.83
N ILE A 95 4.22 -2.43 12.17
CA ILE A 95 4.97 -1.40 12.91
C ILE A 95 6.45 -1.42 12.52
N ILE A 96 7.11 -2.58 12.56
CA ILE A 96 8.54 -2.68 12.25
C ILE A 96 8.79 -2.32 10.78
N LYS A 97 7.97 -2.82 9.84
CA LYS A 97 8.04 -2.45 8.41
C LYS A 97 7.87 -0.94 8.21
N PHE A 98 6.96 -0.31 8.94
CA PHE A 98 6.78 1.14 8.92
C PHE A 98 8.02 1.88 9.42
N TYR A 99 8.61 1.46 10.54
CA TYR A 99 9.79 2.11 11.10
C TYR A 99 10.96 2.13 10.13
N VAL A 100 11.12 1.09 9.29
CA VAL A 100 12.10 1.10 8.19
C VAL A 100 11.88 2.28 7.26
N VAL A 101 10.66 2.46 6.75
CA VAL A 101 10.33 3.55 5.82
C VAL A 101 10.51 4.91 6.49
N LYS A 102 10.02 5.07 7.73
CA LYS A 102 10.15 6.31 8.49
C LYS A 102 11.61 6.68 8.75
N ALA A 103 12.44 5.73 9.15
CA ALA A 103 13.86 5.98 9.43
C ALA A 103 14.65 6.36 8.18
N VAL A 104 14.36 5.73 7.04
CA VAL A 104 14.98 6.11 5.75
C VAL A 104 14.49 7.46 5.28
N ASP A 105 13.19 7.74 5.40
CA ASP A 105 12.61 9.02 5.00
C ASP A 105 13.23 10.19 5.77
N GLN A 106 13.34 10.05 7.11
CA GLN A 106 13.95 11.07 7.97
C GLN A 106 15.41 11.40 7.61
N LYS A 107 16.13 10.45 7.02
CA LYS A 107 17.55 10.63 6.64
C LYS A 107 17.75 11.10 5.21
N THR A 108 16.86 10.73 4.29
CA THR A 108 17.09 10.89 2.86
C THR A 108 16.20 11.94 2.20
N LEU A 109 15.09 12.34 2.85
CA LEU A 109 14.08 13.25 2.29
C LEU A 109 13.60 12.83 0.89
N LEU A 110 13.61 11.53 0.61
CA LEU A 110 13.22 10.99 -0.71
C LEU A 110 11.71 10.80 -0.85
N VAL A 111 10.95 10.75 0.25
CA VAL A 111 9.49 10.77 0.19
C VAL A 111 9.06 12.21 -0.02
N ASN A 112 8.86 12.58 -1.28
CA ASN A 112 8.40 13.92 -1.67
C ASN A 112 6.96 13.92 -2.20
N ARG A 113 6.38 12.72 -2.39
CA ARG A 113 5.00 12.50 -2.78
C ARG A 113 4.37 11.41 -1.93
N ILE A 114 3.05 11.41 -1.83
CA ILE A 114 2.32 10.30 -1.18
C ILE A 114 2.63 8.97 -1.89
N ASN A 115 2.73 8.97 -3.22
CA ASN A 115 3.07 7.77 -3.98
C ASN A 115 4.51 7.27 -3.73
N ASP A 116 5.44 8.15 -3.32
CA ASP A 116 6.78 7.72 -2.92
C ASP A 116 6.73 6.98 -1.57
N ALA A 117 5.90 7.47 -0.63
CA ALA A 117 5.65 6.80 0.63
C ALA A 117 5.07 5.39 0.39
N VAL A 118 4.06 5.27 -0.48
CA VAL A 118 3.48 3.98 -0.86
C VAL A 118 4.54 3.07 -1.48
N ARG A 119 5.29 3.53 -2.48
CA ARG A 119 6.32 2.72 -3.16
C ARG A 119 7.39 2.19 -2.20
N PHE A 120 7.87 3.02 -1.29
CA PHE A 120 8.86 2.59 -0.30
C PHE A 120 8.26 1.61 0.73
N SER A 121 7.00 1.79 1.14
CA SER A 121 6.31 0.78 1.94
C SER A 121 6.13 -0.55 1.19
N LEU A 122 5.87 -0.52 -0.11
CA LEU A 122 5.83 -1.74 -0.94
C LEU A 122 7.21 -2.42 -0.99
N ALA A 123 8.30 -1.65 -1.13
CA ALA A 123 9.65 -2.20 -1.11
C ALA A 123 10.00 -2.87 0.23
N ALA A 124 9.61 -2.25 1.36
CA ALA A 124 9.80 -2.83 2.69
C ALA A 124 9.01 -4.12 2.87
N ALA A 125 7.75 -4.15 2.42
CA ALA A 125 6.89 -5.34 2.46
C ALA A 125 7.41 -6.48 1.58
N LEU A 126 7.95 -6.17 0.40
CA LEU A 126 8.60 -7.16 -0.45
C LEU A 126 9.83 -7.76 0.21
N GLY A 127 10.62 -6.96 0.94
CA GLY A 127 11.74 -7.45 1.74
C GLY A 127 11.29 -8.40 2.85
N PHE A 128 10.26 -8.02 3.63
CA PHE A 128 9.69 -8.90 4.66
C PHE A 128 9.17 -10.21 4.05
N SER A 129 8.34 -10.12 3.00
CA SER A 129 7.74 -11.28 2.34
C SER A 129 8.80 -12.19 1.70
N PHE A 130 9.89 -11.62 1.18
CA PHE A 130 11.03 -12.39 0.70
C PHE A 130 11.64 -13.24 1.80
N THR A 131 12.02 -12.64 2.94
CA THR A 131 12.59 -13.40 4.06
C THR A 131 11.61 -14.42 4.64
N GLU A 132 10.34 -14.07 4.75
CA GLU A 132 9.30 -14.99 5.21
C GLU A 132 9.17 -16.18 4.25
N ASN A 133 9.15 -15.95 2.94
CA ASN A 133 9.08 -17.03 1.96
C ASN A 133 10.33 -17.94 1.98
N ILE A 134 11.52 -17.39 2.27
CA ILE A 134 12.71 -18.21 2.50
C ILE A 134 12.48 -19.15 3.68
N TYR A 135 11.98 -18.61 4.80
CA TYR A 135 11.73 -19.37 6.01
C TYR A 135 10.71 -20.50 5.77
N TYR A 136 9.57 -20.20 5.15
CA TYR A 136 8.56 -21.21 4.85
C TYR A 136 9.08 -22.29 3.89
N LEU A 137 9.75 -21.91 2.81
CA LEU A 137 10.34 -22.88 1.90
C LEU A 137 11.36 -23.75 2.62
N TYR A 138 12.29 -23.16 3.37
CA TYR A 138 13.31 -23.90 4.12
C TYR A 138 12.69 -24.88 5.12
N GLN A 139 11.67 -24.45 5.86
CA GLN A 139 11.03 -25.25 6.91
C GLN A 139 10.22 -26.42 6.34
N PHE A 140 9.50 -26.20 5.24
CA PHE A 140 8.53 -27.18 4.72
C PHE A 140 9.08 -28.05 3.61
N TRP A 141 10.13 -27.65 2.91
CA TRP A 141 10.73 -28.43 1.84
C TRP A 141 11.05 -29.88 2.20
N PRO A 142 11.62 -30.22 3.38
CA PRO A 142 11.89 -31.60 3.73
C PRO A 142 10.67 -32.34 4.34
N SER A 143 9.59 -31.64 4.68
CA SER A 143 8.50 -32.18 5.51
C SER A 143 7.18 -32.42 4.77
N VAL A 144 7.05 -31.92 3.54
CA VAL A 144 5.82 -32.05 2.73
C VAL A 144 6.09 -32.72 1.39
N SER A 145 5.04 -33.22 0.75
CA SER A 145 5.16 -33.78 -0.59
C SER A 145 5.54 -32.71 -1.62
N GLN A 146 6.14 -33.13 -2.74
CA GLN A 146 6.51 -32.20 -3.81
C GLN A 146 5.31 -31.40 -4.34
N GLY A 147 4.12 -32.01 -4.41
CA GLY A 147 2.89 -31.33 -4.84
C GLY A 147 2.44 -30.24 -3.85
N GLU A 148 2.49 -30.53 -2.55
CA GLU A 148 2.16 -29.56 -1.49
C GLU A 148 3.17 -28.41 -1.45
N LEU A 149 4.46 -28.70 -1.62
CA LEU A 149 5.51 -27.69 -1.69
C LEU A 149 5.29 -26.72 -2.86
N ILE A 150 5.00 -27.26 -4.05
CA ILE A 150 4.71 -26.45 -5.24
C ILE A 150 3.45 -25.62 -5.03
N GLY A 151 2.38 -26.21 -4.48
CA GLY A 151 1.13 -25.52 -4.17
C GLY A 151 1.35 -24.35 -3.20
N MET A 152 2.06 -24.60 -2.10
CA MET A 152 2.44 -23.57 -1.12
C MET A 152 3.31 -22.49 -1.74
N TYR A 153 4.32 -22.86 -2.55
CA TYR A 153 5.18 -21.89 -3.23
C TYR A 153 4.38 -20.95 -4.13
N ILE A 154 3.52 -21.50 -4.99
CA ILE A 154 2.68 -20.71 -5.92
C ILE A 154 1.74 -19.80 -5.13
N PHE A 155 1.04 -20.37 -4.14
CA PHE A 155 0.10 -19.62 -3.32
C PHE A 155 0.78 -18.47 -2.59
N ARG A 156 1.93 -18.72 -1.94
CA ARG A 156 2.67 -17.69 -1.21
C ARG A 156 3.26 -16.63 -2.13
N SER A 157 3.81 -17.04 -3.29
CA SER A 157 4.43 -16.12 -4.26
C SER A 157 3.42 -15.14 -4.86
N ILE A 158 2.17 -15.57 -5.03
CA ILE A 158 1.11 -14.73 -5.61
C ILE A 158 0.34 -14.03 -4.50
N PHE A 159 -0.32 -14.78 -3.63
CA PHE A 159 -1.30 -14.23 -2.68
C PHE A 159 -0.64 -13.68 -1.42
N THR A 160 0.26 -14.43 -0.76
CA THR A 160 0.91 -13.93 0.46
C THR A 160 1.81 -12.72 0.19
N THR A 161 2.61 -12.75 -0.88
CA THR A 161 3.43 -11.60 -1.27
C THR A 161 2.57 -10.39 -1.66
N CYS A 162 1.46 -10.60 -2.39
CA CYS A 162 0.54 -9.51 -2.71
C CYS A 162 -0.16 -8.95 -1.46
N ALA A 163 -0.56 -9.80 -0.53
CA ALA A 163 -1.18 -9.43 0.74
C ALA A 163 -0.27 -8.49 1.54
N HIS A 164 1.00 -8.86 1.75
CA HIS A 164 1.99 -8.00 2.44
C HIS A 164 2.14 -6.63 1.79
N MET A 165 2.19 -6.58 0.45
CA MET A 165 2.22 -5.33 -0.30
C MET A 165 0.96 -4.50 -0.09
N ILE A 166 -0.23 -5.11 -0.08
CA ILE A 166 -1.49 -4.41 0.18
C ILE A 166 -1.47 -3.78 1.58
N PHE A 167 -1.07 -4.53 2.60
CA PHE A 167 -1.07 -4.08 3.99
C PHE A 167 -0.18 -2.87 4.18
N SER A 168 1.10 -3.00 3.82
CA SER A 168 2.05 -1.90 3.98
C SER A 168 1.85 -0.79 2.95
N GLY A 169 1.32 -1.09 1.75
CA GLY A 169 0.98 -0.08 0.75
C GLY A 169 -0.14 0.86 1.21
N ILE A 170 -1.19 0.31 1.83
CA ILE A 170 -2.27 1.08 2.44
C ILE A 170 -1.74 1.91 3.60
N PHE A 171 -0.90 1.31 4.46
CA PHE A 171 -0.22 2.05 5.51
C PHE A 171 0.57 3.23 4.93
N GLY A 172 1.41 2.97 3.91
CA GLY A 172 2.27 3.96 3.26
C GLY A 172 1.50 5.13 2.68
N TYR A 173 0.29 4.90 2.15
CA TYR A 173 -0.60 5.95 1.66
C TYR A 173 -1.01 6.91 2.78
N TYR A 174 -1.46 6.38 3.92
CA TYR A 174 -1.85 7.23 5.06
C TYR A 174 -0.66 7.90 5.74
N TYR A 175 0.49 7.23 5.79
CA TYR A 175 1.74 7.85 6.24
C TYR A 175 2.12 9.03 5.34
N GLY A 176 2.06 8.86 4.02
CA GLY A 176 2.26 9.94 3.05
C GLY A 176 1.32 11.12 3.30
N ILE A 177 0.01 10.87 3.47
CA ILE A 177 -0.95 11.93 3.82
C ILE A 177 -0.53 12.64 5.11
N GLY A 178 -0.20 11.88 6.15
CA GLY A 178 0.21 12.41 7.45
C GLY A 178 1.47 13.27 7.37
N LYS A 179 2.45 12.87 6.55
CA LYS A 179 3.68 13.63 6.32
C LYS A 179 3.37 15.00 5.70
N PHE A 180 2.56 15.04 4.64
CA PHE A 180 2.30 16.25 3.85
C PHE A 180 1.07 17.06 4.31
N THR A 181 0.76 16.99 5.60
CA THR A 181 -0.47 17.54 6.19
C THR A 181 -0.41 19.03 6.53
N ILE A 182 0.76 19.69 6.44
CA ILE A 182 0.89 21.13 6.75
C ILE A 182 -0.19 21.95 6.03
N THR A 183 -0.58 21.53 4.82
CA THR A 183 -1.64 22.10 4.00
C THR A 183 -3.09 21.87 4.46
N LEU A 184 -3.37 20.86 5.28
CA LEU A 184 -4.74 20.43 5.65
C LEU A 184 -5.19 20.90 7.01
N THR A 185 -4.22 21.26 7.85
CA THR A 185 -4.47 21.68 9.23
C THR A 185 -5.07 23.09 9.26
N GLU A 186 -4.74 23.95 8.30
CA GLU A 186 -5.38 25.26 8.11
C GLU A 186 -6.85 25.11 7.72
N GLN A 187 -7.17 24.22 6.77
CA GLN A 187 -8.55 23.92 6.38
C GLN A 187 -9.42 23.43 7.56
N GLN A 188 -8.85 22.69 8.53
CA GLN A 188 -9.58 22.23 9.73
C GLN A 188 -9.63 23.26 10.87
N LYS A 189 -8.62 24.11 11.03
CA LYS A 189 -8.68 25.28 11.92
C LYS A 189 -9.83 26.19 11.53
N ILE A 190 -9.96 26.43 10.23
CA ILE A 190 -10.96 27.31 9.62
C ILE A 190 -12.38 26.73 9.77
N THR A 191 -12.55 25.43 9.53
CA THR A 191 -13.89 24.83 9.46
C THR A 191 -14.47 24.45 10.83
N GLY A 192 -13.77 24.77 11.93
CA GLY A 192 -14.21 24.56 13.32
C GLY A 192 -14.37 23.09 13.75
N LYS A 193 -14.27 22.14 12.83
CA LYS A 193 -14.48 20.70 13.05
C LYS A 193 -13.16 19.97 13.30
N SER A 194 -12.45 20.34 14.37
CA SER A 194 -11.37 19.47 14.86
C SER A 194 -12.01 18.19 15.41
N SER A 195 -11.68 17.03 14.82
CA SER A 195 -12.25 15.76 15.27
C SER A 195 -11.82 15.46 16.70
N PHE A 196 -12.73 14.93 17.51
CA PHE A 196 -12.51 14.51 18.90
C PHE A 196 -11.15 13.79 19.10
N ILE A 197 -10.83 12.85 18.22
CA ILE A 197 -9.57 12.07 18.26
C ILE A 197 -8.32 12.97 18.17
N THR A 198 -8.35 14.01 17.34
CA THR A 198 -7.21 14.94 17.21
C THR A 198 -7.00 15.74 18.49
N ARG A 199 -8.09 16.18 19.13
CA ARG A 199 -8.03 16.88 20.43
C ARG A 199 -7.50 15.95 21.52
N LEU A 200 -8.01 14.72 21.57
CA LEU A 200 -7.56 13.70 22.52
C LEU A 200 -6.05 13.40 22.37
N ILE A 201 -5.54 13.27 21.14
CA ILE A 201 -4.10 13.07 20.90
C ILE A 201 -3.28 14.29 21.35
N SER A 202 -3.76 15.51 21.05
CA SER A 202 -3.07 16.74 21.43
C SER A 202 -3.00 16.90 22.95
N GLU A 203 -4.08 16.61 23.66
CA GLU A 203 -4.17 16.65 25.12
C GLU A 203 -3.35 15.55 25.79
N LEU A 204 -3.38 14.32 25.25
CA LEU A 204 -2.69 13.17 25.83
C LEU A 204 -1.16 13.25 25.67
N PHE A 205 -0.68 13.78 24.54
CA PHE A 205 0.76 13.80 24.21
C PHE A 205 1.37 15.19 24.19
N SER A 206 0.63 16.23 24.59
CA SER A 206 1.07 17.64 24.54
C SER A 206 1.64 18.04 23.17
N LEU A 207 1.06 17.50 22.10
CA LEU A 207 1.52 17.70 20.72
C LEU A 207 0.85 18.91 20.07
N SER A 208 1.56 19.54 19.13
CA SER A 208 0.97 20.56 18.25
C SER A 208 -0.17 19.96 17.42
N LEU A 209 -1.12 20.79 16.97
CA LEU A 209 -2.27 20.34 16.17
C LEU A 209 -1.82 19.62 14.88
N THR A 210 -0.77 20.12 14.23
CA THR A 210 -0.17 19.55 13.01
C THR A 210 0.43 18.18 13.28
N GLU A 211 1.19 18.03 14.37
CA GLU A 211 1.76 16.73 14.74
C GLU A 211 0.66 15.76 15.17
N SER A 212 -0.37 16.23 15.88
CA SER A 212 -1.54 15.42 16.27
C SER A 212 -2.31 14.87 15.06
N PHE A 213 -2.45 15.66 14.00
CA PHE A 213 -3.08 15.17 12.76
C PHE A 213 -2.19 14.14 12.04
N LYS A 214 -0.88 14.39 11.97
CA LYS A 214 0.07 13.43 11.41
C LYS A 214 0.01 12.10 12.16
N GLN A 215 0.01 12.12 13.48
CA GLN A 215 -0.17 10.92 14.31
C GLN A 215 -1.51 10.24 14.08
N LYS A 216 -2.60 11.02 13.95
CA LYS A 216 -3.93 10.47 13.61
C LYS A 216 -3.92 9.74 12.26
N MET A 217 -3.24 10.28 11.24
CA MET A 217 -3.15 9.63 9.94
C MET A 217 -2.30 8.36 9.99
N ILE A 218 -1.17 8.39 10.71
CA ILE A 218 -0.36 7.19 10.96
C ILE A 218 -1.19 6.12 11.67
N LEU A 219 -1.91 6.47 12.74
CA LEU A 219 -2.75 5.55 13.49
C LEU A 219 -3.89 4.98 12.64
N LYS A 220 -4.49 5.80 11.79
CA LYS A 220 -5.51 5.34 10.83
C LYS A 220 -4.94 4.35 9.82
N GLY A 221 -3.75 4.62 9.29
CA GLY A 221 -3.03 3.70 8.40
C GLY A 221 -2.70 2.39 9.08
N LEU A 222 -2.17 2.47 10.31
CA LEU A 222 -1.83 1.30 11.13
C LEU A 222 -3.04 0.44 11.42
N PHE A 223 -4.13 1.05 11.90
CA PHE A 223 -5.37 0.33 12.20
C PHE A 223 -5.91 -0.38 10.97
N LEU A 224 -5.95 0.29 9.81
CA LEU A 224 -6.47 -0.32 8.60
C LEU A 224 -5.59 -1.47 8.10
N ALA A 225 -4.26 -1.28 8.08
CA ALA A 225 -3.30 -2.31 7.69
C ALA A 225 -3.33 -3.52 8.64
N LEU A 226 -3.39 -3.27 9.94
CA LEU A 226 -3.55 -4.30 10.96
C LEU A 226 -4.85 -5.09 10.77
N PHE A 227 -5.98 -4.40 10.59
CA PHE A 227 -7.27 -5.06 10.44
C PHE A 227 -7.28 -6.02 9.25
N ILE A 228 -6.81 -5.56 8.08
CA ILE A 228 -6.76 -6.39 6.88
C ILE A 228 -5.72 -7.51 6.97
N HIS A 229 -4.59 -7.28 7.65
CA HIS A 229 -3.56 -8.29 7.86
C HIS A 229 -4.06 -9.38 8.82
N ALA A 230 -4.58 -9.01 9.98
CA ALA A 230 -5.14 -9.95 10.93
C ALA A 230 -6.30 -10.75 10.31
N THR A 231 -7.14 -10.10 9.49
CA THR A 231 -8.20 -10.79 8.74
C THR A 231 -7.64 -11.80 7.75
N TYR A 232 -6.60 -11.45 6.99
CA TYR A 232 -5.94 -12.37 6.06
C TYR A 232 -5.38 -13.60 6.77
N ASN A 233 -4.65 -13.41 7.87
CA ASN A 233 -4.09 -14.51 8.66
C ASN A 233 -5.18 -15.37 9.30
N TYR A 234 -6.25 -14.74 9.78
CA TYR A 234 -7.42 -15.45 10.29
C TYR A 234 -8.08 -16.32 9.20
N LEU A 235 -8.30 -15.79 7.99
CA LEU A 235 -8.87 -16.56 6.89
C LEU A 235 -7.97 -17.74 6.47
N LEU A 236 -6.64 -17.53 6.47
CA LEU A 236 -5.69 -18.61 6.20
C LEU A 236 -5.73 -19.71 7.27
N GLN A 237 -5.87 -19.35 8.55
CA GLN A 237 -5.93 -20.30 9.66
C GLN A 237 -7.08 -21.30 9.54
N PHE A 238 -8.20 -20.89 8.94
CA PHE A 238 -9.37 -21.74 8.70
C PHE A 238 -9.40 -22.36 7.30
N ASN A 239 -8.28 -22.34 6.57
CA ASN A 239 -8.16 -22.88 5.21
C ASN A 239 -9.22 -22.31 4.24
N ALA A 240 -9.60 -21.04 4.43
CA ALA A 240 -10.60 -20.38 3.61
C ALA A 240 -9.96 -19.82 2.32
N VAL A 241 -9.39 -20.70 1.48
CA VAL A 241 -8.60 -20.32 0.29
C VAL A 241 -9.36 -19.39 -0.66
N LEU A 242 -10.60 -19.73 -1.01
CA LEU A 242 -11.40 -18.91 -1.92
C LEU A 242 -11.69 -17.50 -1.34
N PRO A 243 -12.16 -17.36 -0.08
CA PRO A 243 -12.23 -16.06 0.59
C PRO A 243 -10.91 -15.29 0.61
N VAL A 244 -9.76 -15.95 0.85
CA VAL A 244 -8.45 -15.30 0.82
C VAL A 244 -8.13 -14.72 -0.57
N ILE A 245 -8.38 -15.48 -1.63
CA ILE A 245 -8.16 -15.01 -3.01
C ILE A 245 -9.02 -13.77 -3.29
N ILE A 246 -10.32 -13.83 -2.97
CA ILE A 246 -11.23 -12.69 -3.15
C ILE A 246 -10.76 -11.48 -2.33
N PHE A 247 -10.34 -11.72 -1.09
CA PHE A 247 -9.84 -10.69 -0.19
C PHE A 247 -8.60 -9.99 -0.76
N VAL A 248 -7.62 -10.74 -1.26
CA VAL A 248 -6.40 -10.19 -1.89
C VAL A 248 -6.74 -9.41 -3.16
N VAL A 249 -7.63 -9.92 -4.01
CA VAL A 249 -8.06 -9.21 -5.23
C VAL A 249 -8.73 -7.87 -4.90
N LEU A 250 -9.66 -7.86 -3.94
CA LEU A 250 -10.31 -6.63 -3.49
C LEU A 250 -9.30 -5.66 -2.85
N GLY A 251 -8.37 -6.17 -2.05
CA GLY A 251 -7.30 -5.38 -1.46
C GLY A 251 -6.38 -4.75 -2.52
N PHE A 252 -6.04 -5.50 -3.57
CA PHE A 252 -5.24 -5.01 -4.68
C PHE A 252 -5.97 -3.90 -5.47
N LEU A 253 -7.25 -4.10 -5.78
CA LEU A 253 -8.08 -3.07 -6.42
C LEU A 253 -8.19 -1.81 -5.56
N TYR A 254 -8.35 -1.97 -4.25
CA TYR A 254 -8.37 -0.85 -3.32
C TYR A 254 -7.03 -0.11 -3.25
N LEU A 255 -5.91 -0.82 -3.20
CA LEU A 255 -4.58 -0.22 -3.26
C LEU A 255 -4.37 0.54 -4.59
N GLN A 256 -4.78 -0.05 -5.73
CA GLN A 256 -4.69 0.59 -7.04
C GLN A 256 -5.55 1.85 -7.11
N TYR A 257 -6.75 1.82 -6.50
CA TYR A 257 -7.61 2.99 -6.34
C TYR A 257 -6.91 4.09 -5.53
N LEU A 258 -6.29 3.76 -4.40
CA LEU A 258 -5.52 4.74 -3.60
C LEU A 258 -4.34 5.31 -4.37
N PHE A 259 -3.62 4.48 -5.11
CA PHE A 259 -2.45 4.87 -5.91
C PHE A 259 -2.81 5.80 -7.08
N SER A 260 -4.03 5.65 -7.61
CA SER A 260 -4.54 6.43 -8.75
C SER A 260 -5.12 7.79 -8.35
N ARG A 261 -5.16 8.14 -7.06
CA ARG A 261 -5.64 9.44 -6.59
C ARG A 261 -4.68 10.55 -6.97
N LYS A 262 -5.20 11.72 -7.37
CA LYS A 262 -4.38 12.85 -7.82
C LYS A 262 -3.52 13.41 -6.69
N THR A 263 -4.02 13.37 -5.46
CA THR A 263 -3.22 13.72 -4.27
C THR A 263 -1.96 12.85 -4.13
N GLY A 264 -1.98 11.64 -4.69
CA GLY A 264 -0.84 10.69 -4.72
C GLY A 264 0.42 11.26 -5.37
N HIS A 265 0.24 12.06 -6.41
CA HIS A 265 1.31 12.52 -7.29
C HIS A 265 1.83 13.93 -7.00
N LEU A 266 1.17 14.65 -6.09
CA LEU A 266 1.57 16.01 -5.74
C LEU A 266 2.94 15.97 -5.05
N ILE A 267 3.90 16.75 -5.57
CA ILE A 267 5.15 17.02 -4.87
C ILE A 267 4.80 17.98 -3.76
N LEU A 268 4.93 17.53 -2.51
CA LEU A 268 4.66 18.30 -1.31
C LEU A 268 6.02 18.46 -0.62
N THR A 269 6.79 19.44 -1.06
CA THR A 269 8.18 19.66 -0.65
C THR A 269 8.25 20.16 0.80
N ILE A 270 8.48 19.25 1.74
CA ILE A 270 8.92 19.61 3.10
C ILE A 270 10.45 19.58 3.13
N ASP A 271 11.10 20.38 2.28
CA ASP A 271 12.50 20.72 2.54
C ASP A 271 12.50 22.12 3.19
N PRO A 272 12.70 22.21 4.52
CA PRO A 272 12.74 23.47 5.25
C PRO A 272 13.76 24.47 4.67
N SER A 273 14.78 23.97 3.95
CA SER A 273 15.83 24.79 3.34
C SER A 273 15.45 25.37 1.97
N SER A 274 14.39 24.85 1.33
CA SER A 274 13.91 25.28 0.02
C SER A 274 12.65 26.14 0.07
N LYS A 275 12.15 26.44 1.28
CA LYS A 275 10.89 27.13 1.50
C LYS A 275 10.96 28.56 0.95
N LYS A 276 10.56 28.75 -0.31
CA LYS A 276 10.22 30.07 -0.83
C LYS A 276 9.01 30.53 -0.02
N GLU A 277 9.16 31.62 0.72
CA GLU A 277 8.01 32.21 1.38
C GLU A 277 6.97 32.59 0.32
N SER A 278 5.71 32.27 0.59
CA SER A 278 4.57 32.65 -0.24
C SER A 278 4.69 34.13 -0.59
N ALA A 279 4.43 34.47 -1.85
CA ALA A 279 4.43 35.86 -2.27
C ALA A 279 3.24 36.65 -1.65
N MET A 280 2.31 35.95 -0.99
CA MET A 280 1.20 36.56 -0.27
C MET A 280 1.57 36.85 1.18
N ALA A 281 0.98 37.91 1.73
CA ALA A 281 1.04 38.11 3.17
C ALA A 281 0.35 36.94 3.88
N LYS A 282 0.93 36.46 4.97
CA LYS A 282 0.43 35.31 5.74
C LYS A 282 -1.05 35.41 6.11
N LYS A 283 -1.51 36.63 6.44
CA LYS A 283 -2.92 36.90 6.75
C LYS A 283 -3.84 36.68 5.55
N ASP A 284 -3.40 37.05 4.35
CA ASP A 284 -4.18 36.87 3.13
C ASP A 284 -4.20 35.40 2.71
N GLU A 285 -3.10 34.69 2.95
CA GLU A 285 -3.02 33.23 2.77
C GLU A 285 -4.01 32.50 3.66
N ASP A 286 -4.04 32.81 4.96
CA ASP A 286 -5.02 32.25 5.90
C ASP A 286 -6.47 32.47 5.42
N VAL A 287 -6.80 33.69 4.96
CA VAL A 287 -8.15 34.04 4.47
C VAL A 287 -8.51 33.30 3.18
N VAL A 288 -7.57 33.19 2.25
CA VAL A 288 -7.78 32.48 0.98
C VAL A 288 -8.01 30.98 1.23
N VAL A 289 -7.17 30.38 2.08
CA VAL A 289 -7.33 29.00 2.51
C VAL A 289 -8.65 28.80 3.24
N GLU A 290 -9.10 29.82 3.98
CA GLU A 290 -10.38 29.81 4.67
C GLU A 290 -11.57 29.74 3.71
N LEU A 291 -11.61 30.67 2.76
CA LEU A 291 -12.64 30.73 1.72
C LEU A 291 -12.67 29.44 0.89
N MET A 292 -11.50 28.95 0.47
CA MET A 292 -11.38 27.69 -0.25
C MET A 292 -11.87 26.50 0.59
N GLY A 293 -11.57 26.50 1.89
CA GLY A 293 -12.07 25.51 2.84
C GLY A 293 -13.59 25.49 2.94
N MET A 294 -14.23 26.65 3.02
CA MET A 294 -15.68 26.79 3.04
C MET A 294 -16.33 26.31 1.73
N TRP A 295 -15.88 26.80 0.58
CA TRP A 295 -16.42 26.38 -0.73
C TRP A 295 -16.21 24.88 -0.99
N PHE A 296 -15.11 24.31 -0.53
CA PHE A 296 -14.87 22.88 -0.62
C PHE A 296 -15.91 22.07 0.17
N ASN A 297 -16.28 22.53 1.36
CA ASN A 297 -17.31 21.88 2.19
C ASN A 297 -18.73 22.03 1.61
N GLU A 298 -18.99 23.14 0.93
CA GLU A 298 -20.22 23.39 0.18
C GLU A 298 -20.29 22.57 -1.14
N LYS A 299 -19.29 21.73 -1.42
CA LYS A 299 -19.15 20.93 -2.65
C LYS A 299 -19.01 21.79 -3.92
N ARG A 300 -18.61 23.06 -3.78
CA ARG A 300 -18.36 23.99 -4.89
C ARG A 300 -16.97 23.78 -5.50
N TYR A 301 -16.71 22.57 -5.99
CA TYR A 301 -15.36 22.17 -6.40
C TYR A 301 -14.85 22.95 -7.62
N VAL A 302 -15.73 23.33 -8.56
CA VAL A 302 -15.37 24.14 -9.73
C VAL A 302 -14.84 25.51 -9.33
N ASP A 303 -15.51 26.17 -8.38
CA ASP A 303 -15.10 27.49 -7.87
C ASP A 303 -13.75 27.42 -7.15
N VAL A 304 -13.54 26.35 -6.36
CA VAL A 304 -12.25 26.07 -5.73
C VAL A 304 -11.15 25.92 -6.79
N LEU A 305 -11.41 25.21 -7.89
CA LEU A 305 -10.43 25.07 -8.98
C LEU A 305 -10.09 26.38 -9.66
N HIS A 306 -11.10 27.18 -10.00
CA HIS A 306 -10.89 28.49 -10.63
C HIS A 306 -9.99 29.39 -9.79
N ILE A 307 -10.26 29.45 -8.48
CA ILE A 307 -9.46 30.26 -7.55
C ILE A 307 -8.06 29.68 -7.41
N CYS A 308 -7.93 28.35 -7.28
CA CYS A 308 -6.63 27.72 -7.24
C CYS A 308 -5.80 28.01 -8.50
N GLU A 309 -6.42 28.04 -9.68
CA GLU A 309 -5.72 28.35 -10.92
C GLU A 309 -5.17 29.76 -10.94
N ARG A 310 -5.99 30.76 -10.59
CA ARG A 310 -5.53 32.14 -10.50
C ARG A 310 -4.44 32.35 -9.46
N LEU A 311 -4.54 31.66 -8.32
CA LEU A 311 -3.53 31.75 -7.28
C LEU A 311 -2.21 31.09 -7.70
N LEU A 312 -2.26 29.95 -8.39
CA LEU A 312 -1.07 29.27 -8.91
C LEU A 312 -0.47 29.97 -10.13
N GLU A 313 -1.21 30.83 -10.84
CA GLU A 313 -0.62 31.72 -11.84
C GLU A 313 0.28 32.78 -11.19
N ARG A 314 -0.07 33.23 -9.98
CA ARG A 314 0.69 34.24 -9.22
C ARG A 314 1.80 33.63 -8.37
N ASP A 315 1.53 32.48 -7.76
CA ASP A 315 2.46 31.73 -6.92
C ASP A 315 2.42 30.24 -7.29
N PRO A 316 3.13 29.83 -8.36
CA PRO A 316 3.10 28.46 -8.88
C PRO A 316 3.53 27.40 -7.87
N ASP A 317 4.36 27.78 -6.89
CA ASP A 317 4.97 26.89 -5.92
C ASP A 317 4.18 26.83 -4.59
N ASN A 318 3.01 27.49 -4.51
CA ASN A 318 2.17 27.43 -3.32
C ASN A 318 1.55 26.04 -3.13
N GLU A 319 2.19 25.23 -2.28
CA GLU A 319 1.79 23.84 -1.98
C GLU A 319 0.37 23.74 -1.44
N VAL A 320 -0.07 24.78 -0.71
CA VAL A 320 -1.39 24.79 -0.10
C VAL A 320 -2.47 24.78 -1.18
N VAL A 321 -2.36 25.71 -2.10
CA VAL A 321 -3.25 25.86 -3.23
C VAL A 321 -3.17 24.64 -4.17
N GLN A 322 -1.97 24.10 -4.41
CA GLN A 322 -1.81 22.88 -5.23
C GLN A 322 -2.59 21.69 -4.65
N LEU A 323 -2.57 21.50 -3.33
CA LEU A 323 -3.30 20.38 -2.71
C LEU A 323 -4.81 20.57 -2.78
N PHE A 324 -5.31 21.78 -2.55
CA PHE A 324 -6.73 22.07 -2.70
C PHE A 324 -7.21 21.83 -4.13
N LYS A 325 -6.42 22.26 -5.12
CA LYS A 325 -6.69 21.97 -6.53
C LYS A 325 -6.79 20.47 -6.77
N ALA A 326 -5.81 19.70 -6.28
CA ALA A 326 -5.79 18.25 -6.44
C ALA A 326 -6.99 17.56 -5.74
N LYS A 327 -7.33 18.00 -4.53
CA LYS A 327 -8.48 17.47 -3.78
C LYS A 327 -9.82 17.78 -4.45
N ALA A 328 -9.98 18.98 -5.00
CA ALA A 328 -11.20 19.37 -5.70
C ALA A 328 -11.33 18.54 -6.98
N LEU A 329 -10.24 18.35 -7.72
CA LEU A 329 -10.17 17.48 -8.89
C LEU A 329 -10.47 16.00 -8.58
N ASP A 330 -10.14 15.51 -7.39
CA ASP A 330 -10.45 14.14 -6.93
C ASP A 330 -11.92 13.98 -6.49
N LYS A 331 -12.60 15.07 -6.13
CA LYS A 331 -14.00 15.06 -5.69
C LYS A 331 -15.01 15.38 -6.80
N MET A 332 -14.56 15.99 -7.90
CA MET A 332 -15.41 16.24 -9.09
C MET A 332 -15.69 14.97 -9.89
N ASP A 333 -16.93 14.87 -10.39
CA ASP A 333 -17.36 13.82 -11.32
C ASP A 333 -16.51 13.85 -12.62
N ASP A 334 -16.16 12.68 -13.14
CA ASP A 334 -15.45 12.53 -14.42
C ASP A 334 -16.27 12.99 -15.63
N LYS A 335 -17.60 13.05 -15.49
CA LYS A 335 -18.51 13.56 -16.52
C LYS A 335 -18.59 15.08 -16.57
N ASP A 336 -18.09 15.78 -15.54
CA ASP A 336 -18.18 17.23 -15.43
C ASP A 336 -17.47 17.90 -16.62
N THR A 337 -18.23 18.73 -17.34
CA THR A 337 -17.78 19.48 -18.52
C THR A 337 -16.54 20.32 -18.20
N TYR A 338 -16.47 20.89 -16.99
CA TYR A 338 -15.34 21.69 -16.56
C TYR A 338 -14.06 20.85 -16.45
N LYS A 339 -14.17 19.65 -15.89
CA LYS A 339 -13.05 18.68 -15.78
C LYS A 339 -12.58 18.20 -17.15
N LYS A 340 -13.49 18.03 -18.12
CA LYS A 340 -13.16 17.68 -19.52
C LYS A 340 -12.44 18.82 -20.24
N ILE A 341 -12.92 20.05 -20.08
CA ILE A 341 -12.31 21.25 -20.67
C ILE A 341 -10.91 21.45 -20.08
N LEU A 342 -10.75 21.36 -18.76
CA LEU A 342 -9.45 21.47 -18.10
C LEU A 342 -8.42 20.48 -18.68
N ASN A 343 -8.82 19.22 -18.82
CA ASN A 343 -7.95 18.18 -19.38
C ASN A 343 -7.59 18.41 -20.86
N THR A 344 -8.43 19.12 -21.60
CA THR A 344 -8.23 19.43 -23.03
C THR A 344 -7.35 20.67 -23.21
N VAL A 345 -7.60 21.73 -22.43
CA VAL A 345 -6.85 22.99 -22.48
C VAL A 345 -5.43 22.84 -21.95
N VAL A 346 -5.23 21.98 -20.95
CA VAL A 346 -3.89 21.67 -20.40
C VAL A 346 -3.03 20.88 -21.40
N LYS A 347 -3.64 20.09 -22.30
CA LYS A 347 -2.91 19.41 -23.39
C LYS A 347 -2.33 20.39 -24.43
N THR A 348 -2.84 21.62 -24.49
CA THR A 348 -2.56 22.57 -25.56
C THR A 348 -1.66 23.76 -25.17
N LYS A 349 -1.14 23.83 -23.93
CA LYS A 349 -0.29 24.96 -23.49
C LYS A 349 1.14 24.54 -23.14
N ASP A 350 2.10 25.13 -23.86
CA ASP A 350 3.55 25.06 -23.60
C ASP A 350 4.00 25.88 -22.37
N ASP A 351 3.11 26.68 -21.78
CA ASP A 351 3.38 27.68 -20.72
C ASP A 351 3.31 27.16 -19.27
N LEU A 352 3.27 25.85 -19.04
CA LEU A 352 3.27 25.30 -17.67
C LEU A 352 4.68 25.32 -17.07
N SER A 353 4.80 25.67 -15.79
CA SER A 353 6.08 25.53 -15.06
C SER A 353 6.55 24.07 -15.09
N GLU A 354 7.86 23.80 -15.09
CA GLU A 354 8.42 22.43 -15.17
C GLU A 354 7.80 21.47 -14.12
N ASN A 355 7.43 21.98 -12.95
CA ASN A 355 6.78 21.20 -11.89
C ASN A 355 5.33 20.81 -12.25
N GLN A 356 4.56 21.72 -12.86
CA GLN A 356 3.22 21.46 -13.38
C GLN A 356 3.25 20.54 -14.62
N LYS A 357 4.26 20.70 -15.50
CA LYS A 357 4.55 19.77 -16.59
C LYS A 357 4.76 18.36 -16.03
N ASN A 358 5.58 18.17 -15.00
CA ASN A 358 5.87 16.85 -14.43
C ASN A 358 4.67 16.16 -13.73
N ILE A 359 3.75 16.93 -13.14
CA ILE A 359 2.56 16.38 -12.46
C ILE A 359 1.49 15.99 -13.47
N ILE A 360 1.27 16.83 -14.50
CA ILE A 360 0.13 16.66 -15.42
C ILE A 360 0.53 15.89 -16.68
N SER A 361 1.72 16.08 -17.25
CA SER A 361 2.16 15.34 -18.44
C SER A 361 2.28 13.85 -18.15
N LYS A 362 2.92 13.46 -17.03
CA LYS A 362 3.07 12.06 -16.63
C LYS A 362 1.73 11.37 -16.38
N TYR A 363 0.77 12.11 -15.81
CA TYR A 363 -0.61 11.67 -15.64
C TYR A 363 -1.33 11.44 -16.99
N LEU A 364 -1.17 12.36 -17.94
CA LEU A 364 -1.76 12.25 -19.28
C LEU A 364 -1.14 11.07 -20.06
N THR A 365 0.17 10.87 -19.98
CA THR A 365 0.88 9.76 -20.63
C THR A 365 0.46 8.40 -20.04
N GLU A 366 0.25 8.31 -18.73
CA GLU A 366 -0.25 7.08 -18.09
C GLU A 366 -1.73 6.82 -18.42
N LYS A 367 -2.57 7.87 -18.51
CA LYS A 367 -3.97 7.74 -18.93
C LYS A 367 -4.10 7.29 -20.39
N GLU A 368 -3.28 7.83 -21.29
CA GLU A 368 -3.22 7.40 -22.69
C GLU A 368 -2.71 5.97 -22.82
N SER A 369 -1.75 5.56 -21.97
CA SER A 369 -1.32 4.16 -21.92
C SER A 369 -2.48 3.23 -21.52
N LYS A 370 -3.27 3.59 -20.50
CA LYS A 370 -4.43 2.80 -20.03
C LYS A 370 -5.61 2.81 -21.03
N GLN A 371 -5.83 3.90 -21.74
CA GLN A 371 -6.85 3.99 -22.80
C GLN A 371 -6.43 3.22 -24.06
N LYS A 372 -5.14 3.21 -24.42
CA LYS A 372 -4.62 2.36 -25.51
C LYS A 372 -4.69 0.87 -25.17
N THR A 373 -4.52 0.47 -23.90
CA THR A 373 -4.71 -0.95 -23.51
C THR A 373 -6.18 -1.37 -23.46
N ALA A 374 -7.11 -0.41 -23.33
CA ALA A 374 -8.55 -0.66 -23.36
C ALA A 374 -9.19 -0.51 -24.75
N GLY A 375 -8.48 0.05 -25.73
CA GLY A 375 -8.98 0.37 -27.07
C GLY A 375 -8.70 -0.67 -28.15
N THR A 376 -7.90 -1.71 -27.88
CA THR A 376 -7.48 -2.70 -28.89
C THR A 376 -8.40 -3.92 -29.02
N THR A 377 -9.59 -3.93 -28.41
CA THR A 377 -10.54 -5.07 -28.47
C THR A 377 -11.80 -4.83 -29.30
N ASN A 378 -11.87 -3.77 -30.10
CA ASN A 378 -13.00 -3.54 -31.01
C ASN A 378 -12.55 -3.46 -32.47
N GLU A 379 -12.03 -4.57 -33.01
CA GLU A 379 -12.15 -4.86 -34.44
C GLU A 379 -12.97 -6.14 -34.60
N LEU A 380 -14.19 -5.97 -35.12
CA LEU A 380 -15.08 -7.05 -35.54
C LEU A 380 -14.43 -7.81 -36.71
N PRO A 381 -14.27 -9.15 -36.65
CA PRO A 381 -13.89 -9.92 -37.82
C PRO A 381 -15.11 -10.10 -38.73
N GLN A 382 -14.96 -9.75 -40.02
CA GLN A 382 -15.88 -10.17 -41.08
C GLN A 382 -15.78 -11.69 -41.33
N PRO A 383 -16.85 -12.33 -41.84
CA PRO A 383 -16.95 -13.79 -41.86
C PRO A 383 -16.18 -14.39 -43.04
N ALA A 384 -15.37 -15.41 -42.76
CA ALA A 384 -14.82 -16.30 -43.79
C ALA A 384 -15.66 -17.59 -43.85
N GLU A 385 -16.14 -17.87 -45.06
CA GLU A 385 -16.83 -19.10 -45.46
C GLU A 385 -15.89 -20.32 -45.42
N GLY A 386 -16.46 -21.52 -45.20
CA GLY A 386 -15.97 -22.73 -45.88
C GLY A 386 -15.44 -23.90 -45.03
N ILE A 387 -16.35 -24.84 -44.68
CA ILE A 387 -16.25 -26.33 -44.79
C ILE A 387 -14.96 -26.99 -44.19
N THR A 388 -15.01 -27.88 -43.19
CA THR A 388 -15.46 -29.29 -43.33
C THR A 388 -15.64 -29.96 -41.96
N GLN A 389 -16.66 -30.80 -41.87
CA GLN A 389 -16.98 -31.71 -40.77
C GLN A 389 -16.02 -32.91 -40.72
N SER A 390 -15.67 -33.37 -39.50
CA SER A 390 -15.63 -34.82 -39.22
C SER A 390 -15.83 -35.07 -37.74
N GLN A 391 -16.91 -35.79 -37.45
CA GLN A 391 -17.31 -36.31 -36.15
C GLN A 391 -16.39 -37.47 -35.72
N THR A 392 -16.09 -37.61 -34.42
CA THR A 392 -16.18 -38.93 -33.76
C THR A 392 -16.58 -38.78 -32.29
N LYS A 393 -17.49 -39.67 -31.90
CA LYS A 393 -18.29 -39.71 -30.66
C LYS A 393 -17.52 -40.16 -29.41
N GLN A 394 -18.01 -39.63 -28.29
CA GLN A 394 -18.30 -40.27 -26.99
C GLN A 394 -17.24 -41.20 -26.35
N ASN A 395 -16.81 -40.81 -25.15
CA ASN A 395 -17.07 -41.68 -24.00
C ASN A 395 -17.31 -40.89 -22.72
N LYS A 396 -18.45 -41.19 -22.09
CA LYS A 396 -18.99 -40.57 -20.89
C LYS A 396 -18.59 -41.48 -19.71
N LYS A 397 -17.79 -40.97 -18.77
CA LYS A 397 -17.66 -41.60 -17.45
C LYS A 397 -17.67 -40.52 -16.39
N SER A 398 -18.70 -40.60 -15.55
CA SER A 398 -18.90 -39.81 -14.35
C SER A 398 -17.85 -40.16 -13.30
N SER A 399 -17.22 -39.14 -12.73
CA SER A 399 -16.70 -39.19 -11.37
C SER A 399 -16.65 -37.76 -10.86
N HIS A 400 -17.50 -37.43 -9.89
CA HIS A 400 -17.34 -36.27 -9.03
C HIS A 400 -15.92 -36.22 -8.46
N PRO A 401 -15.23 -35.07 -8.49
CA PRO A 401 -14.14 -34.80 -7.59
C PRO A 401 -14.55 -33.66 -6.65
N ALA A 402 -15.43 -33.97 -5.71
CA ALA A 402 -15.53 -33.19 -4.48
C ALA A 402 -14.49 -33.77 -3.50
N ASP A 403 -13.19 -33.55 -3.76
CA ASP A 403 -12.12 -33.87 -2.80
C ASP A 403 -10.72 -33.35 -3.22
N VAL A 404 -10.63 -32.07 -3.61
CA VAL A 404 -9.34 -31.45 -4.00
C VAL A 404 -9.02 -30.20 -3.18
N LEU A 405 -9.71 -29.93 -2.06
CA LEU A 405 -9.58 -28.66 -1.34
C LEU A 405 -9.12 -28.75 0.13
N GLU A 406 -8.82 -29.95 0.63
CA GLU A 406 -8.49 -30.16 2.06
C GLU A 406 -6.98 -30.27 2.37
N LYS A 407 -6.08 -30.23 1.37
CA LYS A 407 -4.63 -30.51 1.57
C LYS A 407 -3.66 -29.34 1.38
N TYR A 408 -4.15 -28.11 1.16
CA TYR A 408 -3.27 -26.99 0.75
C TYR A 408 -2.80 -26.06 1.87
N THR A 409 -3.24 -26.25 3.11
CA THR A 409 -2.75 -25.47 4.25
C THR A 409 -1.85 -26.33 5.10
N GLY A 410 -0.55 -26.30 4.79
CA GLY A 410 0.45 -26.74 5.74
C GLY A 410 0.17 -26.11 7.10
N GLU A 411 -0.11 -26.95 8.09
CA GLU A 411 -0.15 -26.55 9.48
C GLU A 411 1.22 -25.94 9.81
N GLY A 412 1.21 -24.63 10.03
CA GLY A 412 2.43 -23.85 10.14
C GLY A 412 2.15 -22.38 10.31
N THR A 413 1.23 -22.05 11.20
CA THR A 413 1.38 -20.78 11.92
C THR A 413 2.75 -20.78 12.60
N PHE A 414 3.29 -19.59 12.81
CA PHE A 414 4.35 -19.31 13.77
C PHE A 414 4.01 -19.92 15.13
N SER A 415 4.35 -21.19 15.31
CA SER A 415 4.15 -21.99 16.51
C SER A 415 5.36 -22.91 16.58
N LEU A 416 6.42 -22.40 17.22
CA LEU A 416 7.42 -23.28 17.77
C LEU A 416 6.73 -24.02 18.92
N LYS A 417 6.34 -25.27 18.68
CA LYS A 417 6.03 -26.19 19.78
C LYS A 417 7.21 -26.17 20.75
N PRO A 418 6.99 -26.06 22.07
CA PRO A 418 8.07 -26.19 23.02
C PRO A 418 8.67 -27.59 22.86
N LYS A 419 10.00 -27.65 22.72
CA LYS A 419 10.72 -28.91 22.90
C LYS A 419 10.40 -29.42 24.31
N LYS A 420 9.83 -30.63 24.39
CA LYS A 420 9.89 -31.43 25.60
C LYS A 420 11.32 -31.92 25.83
#